data_AF-A0A1V5K9P9-F1
#
_entry.id   AF-A0A1V5K9P9-F1
#
_cell.length_a   1.000
_cell.length_b   1.000
_cell.length_c   1.000
_cell.angle_alpha   90.00
_cell.angle_beta   90.00
_cell.angle_gamma   90.00
#
_symmetry.space_group_name_H-M   'P 1'
#
loop_
_entity.id
_entity.type
_entity.pdbx_description
1 polymer ?
#
loop_
_entity_poly.entity_id
_entity_poly.type
_entity_poly.pdbx_seq_one_letter_code
_entity_poly.pdbx_strand_id
1 'polypeptide(L)'
;MATEARKLGYAEKPELAAKYEWDFDEVLSHAYYNDMVEKKLKVSESDARVYYERNKEDFVELSAQHILVKNRDLAFNLRKRIASGESFEEIAKKYSEDATTKDMGGKLPFFGKGVMVEEFENAAFMLSPGEVSDPVKTIYGYHIIKLAEKRKISFDDSKEKIMQMVQNNRQKEIFGKLISGLKEKYTVQVNEKLLK
;
A
#
# COMPACT_ATOMS: atom_id res chain seq x y z
N MET A 1 -41.24 -17.14 -18.81
CA MET A 1 -40.08 -18.08 -18.82
C MET A 1 -39.76 -18.60 -17.43
N ALA A 2 -39.28 -17.80 -16.47
CA ALA A 2 -38.91 -18.27 -15.12
C ALA A 2 -40.04 -18.97 -14.34
N THR A 3 -41.27 -18.44 -14.39
CA THR A 3 -42.45 -19.08 -13.77
C THR A 3 -42.75 -20.46 -14.35
N GLU A 4 -42.59 -20.64 -15.66
CA GLU A 4 -42.83 -21.93 -16.34
C GLU A 4 -41.72 -22.93 -16.00
N ALA A 5 -40.46 -22.50 -15.98
CA ALA A 5 -39.34 -23.34 -15.57
C ALA A 5 -39.50 -23.89 -14.14
N ARG A 6 -40.03 -23.07 -13.21
CA ARG A 6 -40.35 -23.54 -11.84
C ARG A 6 -41.44 -24.62 -11.84
N LYS A 7 -42.53 -24.43 -12.60
CA LYS A 7 -43.58 -25.47 -12.73
C LYS A 7 -43.04 -26.77 -13.28
N LEU A 8 -42.04 -26.69 -14.15
CA LEU A 8 -41.36 -27.84 -14.77
C LEU A 8 -40.25 -28.45 -13.89
N GLY A 9 -40.10 -28.02 -12.64
CA GLY A 9 -39.16 -28.63 -11.69
C GLY A 9 -37.68 -28.26 -11.93
N TYR A 10 -37.40 -27.15 -12.64
CA TYR A 10 -36.01 -26.74 -12.90
C TYR A 10 -35.29 -26.21 -11.67
N ALA A 11 -36.00 -25.74 -10.63
CA ALA A 11 -35.38 -25.21 -9.42
C ALA A 11 -34.78 -26.32 -8.53
N GLU A 12 -35.31 -27.53 -8.65
CA GLU A 12 -34.96 -28.73 -7.89
C GLU A 12 -33.85 -29.55 -8.57
N LYS A 13 -33.46 -29.16 -9.81
CA LYS A 13 -32.32 -29.79 -10.49
C LYS A 13 -31.06 -29.58 -9.63
N PRO A 14 -30.31 -30.64 -9.28
CA PRO A 14 -29.19 -30.54 -8.33
C PRO A 14 -28.17 -29.44 -8.66
N GLU A 15 -27.85 -29.29 -9.95
CA GLU A 15 -26.95 -28.27 -10.49
C GLU A 15 -27.45 -26.83 -10.33
N LEU A 16 -28.76 -26.62 -10.32
CA LEU A 16 -29.39 -25.31 -10.09
C LEU A 16 -29.67 -25.08 -8.61
N ALA A 17 -30.12 -26.10 -7.88
CA ALA A 17 -30.38 -26.02 -6.44
C ALA A 17 -29.13 -25.63 -5.66
N ALA A 18 -28.00 -26.31 -5.89
CA ALA A 18 -26.73 -25.99 -5.23
C ALA A 18 -26.24 -24.56 -5.56
N LYS A 19 -26.46 -24.10 -6.79
CA LYS A 19 -26.15 -22.73 -7.19
C LYS A 19 -27.03 -21.71 -6.47
N TYR A 20 -28.34 -21.95 -6.39
CA TYR A 20 -29.28 -21.06 -5.70
C TYR A 20 -29.03 -21.02 -4.18
N GLU A 21 -28.64 -22.14 -3.58
CA GLU A 21 -28.22 -22.16 -2.17
C GLU A 21 -26.99 -21.29 -1.94
N TRP A 22 -25.96 -21.39 -2.79
CA TRP A 22 -24.77 -20.55 -2.71
C TRP A 22 -25.10 -19.05 -2.92
N ASP A 23 -25.88 -18.71 -3.95
CA ASP A 23 -26.34 -17.34 -4.20
C ASP A 23 -27.14 -16.80 -3.01
N PHE A 24 -27.99 -17.63 -2.39
CA PHE A 24 -28.79 -17.24 -1.23
C PHE A 24 -27.91 -17.02 0.02
N ASP A 25 -26.96 -17.91 0.29
CA ASP A 25 -26.00 -17.77 1.39
C ASP A 25 -25.10 -16.54 1.23
N GLU A 26 -24.72 -16.19 -0.01
CA GLU A 26 -24.00 -14.95 -0.31
C GLU A 26 -24.85 -13.72 0.06
N VAL A 27 -26.13 -13.70 -0.33
CA VAL A 27 -27.06 -12.62 0.02
C VAL A 27 -27.23 -12.49 1.54
N LEU A 28 -27.39 -13.61 2.25
CA LEU A 28 -27.49 -13.61 3.71
C LEU A 28 -26.21 -13.12 4.37
N SER A 29 -25.05 -13.57 3.89
CA SER A 29 -23.73 -13.16 4.40
C SER A 29 -23.50 -11.68 4.19
N HIS A 30 -23.87 -11.15 3.02
CA HIS A 30 -23.76 -9.72 2.72
C HIS A 30 -24.71 -8.87 3.58
N ALA A 31 -25.98 -9.29 3.74
CA ALA A 31 -26.93 -8.60 4.61
C ALA A 31 -26.45 -8.58 6.07
N TYR A 32 -25.96 -9.71 6.57
CA TYR A 32 -25.40 -9.81 7.92
C TYR A 32 -24.15 -8.95 8.10
N TYR A 33 -23.27 -8.94 7.09
CA TYR A 33 -22.09 -8.08 7.08
C TYR A 33 -22.46 -6.59 7.12
N ASN A 34 -23.42 -6.16 6.30
CA ASN A 34 -23.90 -4.78 6.31
C ASN A 34 -24.44 -4.39 7.71
N ASP A 35 -25.29 -5.23 8.31
CA ASP A 35 -25.85 -4.95 9.64
C ASP A 35 -24.80 -4.94 10.76
N MET A 36 -23.83 -5.84 10.69
CA MET A 36 -22.86 -6.04 11.76
C MET A 36 -21.61 -5.17 11.62
N VAL A 37 -21.29 -4.72 10.41
CA VAL A 37 -20.07 -3.96 10.11
C VAL A 37 -20.43 -2.58 9.57
N GLU A 38 -21.09 -2.48 8.42
CA GLU A 38 -21.30 -1.20 7.73
C GLU A 38 -22.21 -0.25 8.51
N LYS A 39 -23.37 -0.71 8.97
CA LYS A 39 -24.30 0.13 9.77
C LYS A 39 -23.74 0.55 11.13
N LYS A 40 -22.77 -0.20 11.66
CA LYS A 40 -22.09 0.14 12.92
C LYS A 40 -20.87 1.04 12.72
N LEU A 41 -20.41 1.19 11.48
CA LEU A 41 -19.25 1.99 11.15
C LEU A 41 -19.60 3.47 11.29
N LYS A 42 -19.10 4.08 12.36
CA LYS A 42 -19.15 5.52 12.56
C LYS A 42 -17.73 6.03 12.50
N VAL A 43 -17.44 6.98 11.62
CA VAL A 43 -16.15 7.67 11.54
C VAL A 43 -16.42 9.16 11.56
N SER A 44 -15.76 9.85 12.47
CA SER A 44 -15.83 11.31 12.59
C SER A 44 -14.53 11.95 12.13
N GLU A 45 -14.58 13.25 11.84
CA GLU A 45 -13.36 14.02 11.61
C GLU A 45 -12.41 13.98 12.82
N SER A 46 -12.94 13.90 14.04
CA SER A 46 -12.13 13.75 15.26
C SER A 46 -11.30 12.47 15.21
N ASP A 47 -11.89 11.35 14.77
CA ASP A 47 -11.16 10.09 14.59
C ASP A 47 -10.02 10.24 13.57
N ALA A 48 -10.29 10.94 12.45
CA ALA A 48 -9.29 11.23 11.44
C ALA A 48 -8.17 12.14 11.96
N ARG A 49 -8.49 13.17 12.76
CA ARG A 49 -7.48 14.02 13.40
C ARG A 49 -6.60 13.22 14.36
N VAL A 50 -7.20 12.37 15.20
CA VAL A 50 -6.44 11.48 16.10
C VAL A 50 -5.53 10.55 15.29
N TYR A 51 -6.01 10.00 14.18
CA TYR A 51 -5.20 9.15 13.30
C TYR A 51 -4.02 9.93 12.71
N TYR A 52 -4.26 11.11 12.15
CA TYR A 52 -3.21 11.96 11.60
C TYR A 52 -2.15 12.31 12.64
N GLU A 53 -2.59 12.73 13.85
CA GLU A 53 -1.68 13.13 14.91
C GLU A 53 -0.78 11.98 15.40
N ARG A 54 -1.30 10.75 15.41
CA ARG A 54 -0.55 9.54 15.78
C ARG A 54 0.38 9.04 14.68
N ASN A 55 0.10 9.35 13.42
CA ASN A 55 0.81 8.82 12.26
C ASN A 55 1.40 9.94 11.39
N LYS A 56 1.79 11.08 11.98
CA LYS A 56 2.28 12.25 11.22
C LYS A 56 3.43 11.94 10.27
N GLU A 57 4.26 10.97 10.62
CA GLU A 57 5.39 10.54 9.80
C GLU A 57 4.97 9.87 8.49
N ASP A 58 3.76 9.32 8.42
CA ASP A 58 3.21 8.71 7.21
C ASP A 58 2.68 9.77 6.23
N PHE A 59 2.50 11.01 6.71
CA PHE A 59 2.07 12.17 5.92
C PHE A 59 3.24 13.08 5.57
N VAL A 60 4.41 12.48 5.39
CA VAL A 60 5.61 13.14 4.89
C VAL A 60 5.91 12.62 3.50
N GLU A 61 6.14 13.55 2.57
CA GLU A 61 6.59 13.24 1.23
C GLU A 61 7.99 13.79 0.98
N LEU A 62 8.76 13.03 0.21
CA LEU A 62 10.12 13.36 -0.18
C LEU A 62 10.20 13.52 -1.69
N SER A 63 10.92 14.53 -2.17
CA SER A 63 11.43 14.52 -3.54
C SER A 63 12.94 14.28 -3.50
N ALA A 64 13.45 13.51 -4.45
CA ALA A 64 14.85 13.12 -4.46
C ALA A 64 15.40 13.05 -5.88
N GLN A 65 16.72 12.97 -5.98
CA GLN A 65 17.42 12.49 -7.16
C GLN A 65 18.08 11.15 -6.84
N HIS A 66 18.15 10.24 -7.80
CA HIS A 66 18.90 9.01 -7.62
C HIS A 66 19.75 8.62 -8.83
N ILE A 67 20.77 7.81 -8.57
CA ILE A 67 21.61 7.15 -9.59
C ILE A 67 21.57 5.66 -9.28
N LEU A 68 21.15 4.84 -10.25
CA LEU A 68 21.15 3.39 -10.14
C LEU A 68 22.31 2.79 -10.95
N VAL A 69 23.11 1.92 -10.34
CA VAL A 69 24.14 1.13 -11.03
C VAL A 69 24.19 -0.30 -10.50
N LYS A 70 24.63 -1.29 -11.29
CA LYS A 70 24.75 -2.68 -10.80
C LYS A 70 25.95 -2.90 -9.88
N ASN A 71 27.04 -2.16 -10.09
CA ASN A 71 28.31 -2.38 -9.41
C ASN A 71 28.49 -1.46 -8.19
N ARG A 72 28.84 -2.05 -7.05
CA ARG A 72 29.06 -1.33 -5.77
C ARG A 72 30.19 -0.31 -5.85
N ASP A 73 31.34 -0.72 -6.39
CA ASP A 73 32.53 0.13 -6.46
C ASP A 73 32.32 1.30 -7.40
N LEU A 74 31.57 1.10 -8.49
CA LEU A 74 31.11 2.19 -9.34
C LEU A 74 30.26 3.17 -8.54
N ALA A 75 29.28 2.71 -7.76
CA ALA A 75 28.47 3.60 -6.92
C ALA A 75 29.32 4.41 -5.92
N PHE A 76 30.28 3.77 -5.25
CA PHE A 76 31.21 4.48 -4.35
C PHE A 76 32.04 5.55 -5.08
N ASN A 77 32.56 5.23 -6.26
CA ASN A 77 33.35 6.17 -7.06
C ASN A 77 32.51 7.35 -7.56
N LEU A 78 31.27 7.10 -8.01
CA LEU A 78 30.35 8.17 -8.41
C LEU A 78 29.99 9.07 -7.24
N ARG A 79 29.73 8.51 -6.04
CA ARG A 79 29.50 9.31 -4.83
C ARG A 79 30.69 10.23 -4.50
N LYS A 80 31.92 9.71 -4.57
CA LYS A 80 33.13 10.52 -4.32
C LYS A 80 33.26 11.69 -5.29
N ARG A 81 32.90 11.49 -6.56
CA ARG A 81 32.90 12.55 -7.58
C ARG A 81 31.85 13.62 -7.28
N ILE A 82 30.65 13.22 -6.86
CA ILE A 82 29.60 14.14 -6.39
C ILE A 82 30.09 14.95 -5.19
N ALA A 83 30.72 14.30 -4.21
CA ALA A 83 31.29 14.97 -3.03
C ALA A 83 32.43 15.93 -3.38
N SER A 84 33.11 15.69 -4.51
CA SER A 84 34.16 16.57 -5.05
C SER A 84 33.61 17.71 -5.92
N GLY A 85 32.28 17.87 -6.01
CA GLY A 85 31.62 18.98 -6.70
C GLY A 85 31.12 18.68 -8.11
N GLU A 86 31.24 17.44 -8.61
CA GLU A 86 30.65 17.08 -9.90
C GLU A 86 29.11 17.08 -9.81
N SER A 87 28.43 17.54 -10.87
CA SER A 87 26.97 17.62 -10.91
C SER A 87 26.32 16.24 -10.78
N PHE A 88 25.41 16.10 -9.82
CA PHE A 88 24.60 14.88 -9.63
C PHE A 88 23.78 14.56 -10.89
N GLU A 89 23.19 15.59 -11.52
CA GLU A 89 22.36 15.43 -12.71
C GLU A 89 23.16 14.90 -13.90
N GLU A 90 24.37 15.40 -14.11
CA GLU A 90 25.23 14.93 -15.22
C GLU A 90 25.76 13.52 -14.97
N ILE A 91 26.09 13.18 -13.72
CA ILE A 91 26.44 11.80 -13.35
C ILE A 91 25.24 10.87 -13.56
N ALA A 92 24.03 11.28 -13.17
CA ALA A 92 22.82 10.49 -13.39
C ALA A 92 22.58 10.23 -14.87
N LYS A 93 22.56 11.28 -15.71
CA LYS A 93 22.40 11.15 -17.17
C LYS A 93 23.45 10.26 -17.81
N LYS A 94 24.69 10.28 -17.32
CA LYS A 94 25.78 9.50 -17.92
C LYS A 94 25.81 8.05 -17.45
N TYR A 95 25.65 7.81 -16.15
CA TYR A 95 25.96 6.51 -15.54
C TYR A 95 24.75 5.75 -15.00
N SER A 96 23.61 6.41 -14.76
CA SER A 96 22.43 5.71 -14.23
C SER A 96 21.93 4.66 -15.24
N GLU A 97 21.53 3.51 -14.71
CA GLU A 97 20.85 2.42 -15.42
C GLU A 97 19.33 2.51 -15.28
N ASP A 98 18.80 3.45 -14.49
CA ASP A 98 17.36 3.71 -14.45
C ASP A 98 16.92 4.51 -15.69
N ALA A 99 16.38 3.81 -16.68
CA ALA A 99 15.88 4.40 -17.91
C ALA A 99 14.74 5.42 -17.69
N THR A 100 14.04 5.37 -16.56
CA THR A 100 12.89 6.25 -16.31
C THR A 100 13.30 7.65 -15.86
N THR A 101 14.35 7.78 -15.05
CA THR A 101 14.79 9.08 -14.52
C THR A 101 16.14 9.55 -15.02
N LYS A 102 16.96 8.68 -15.64
CA LYS A 102 18.31 8.99 -16.12
C LYS A 102 18.38 10.31 -16.89
N ASP A 103 17.56 10.47 -17.92
CA ASP A 103 17.60 11.63 -18.80
C ASP A 103 17.10 12.92 -18.11
N MET A 104 16.35 12.77 -17.02
CA MET A 104 15.90 13.86 -16.15
C MET A 104 16.86 14.13 -14.98
N GLY A 105 18.08 13.60 -15.02
CA GLY A 105 19.06 13.81 -13.96
C GLY A 105 18.74 13.05 -12.67
N GLY A 106 18.06 11.90 -12.80
CA GLY A 106 17.69 11.06 -11.67
C GLY A 106 16.51 11.57 -10.84
N LYS A 107 15.82 12.64 -11.29
CA LYS A 107 14.76 13.31 -10.51
C LYS A 107 13.55 12.40 -10.32
N LEU A 108 13.13 12.26 -9.07
CA LEU A 108 11.92 11.57 -8.65
C LEU A 108 10.89 12.61 -8.17
N PRO A 109 9.59 12.43 -8.52
CA PRO A 109 8.53 13.25 -7.97
C PRO A 109 8.39 13.01 -6.46
N PHE A 110 7.52 13.77 -5.79
CA PHE A 110 7.21 13.53 -4.39
C PHE A 110 6.68 12.11 -4.18
N PHE A 111 7.25 11.40 -3.20
CA PHE A 111 6.81 10.08 -2.78
C PHE A 111 6.71 10.01 -1.26
N GLY A 112 5.68 9.33 -0.76
CA GLY A 112 5.50 9.02 0.66
C GLY A 112 5.96 7.61 1.00
N LYS A 113 5.66 7.17 2.22
CA LYS A 113 5.96 5.80 2.68
C LYS A 113 5.25 4.74 1.84
N GLY A 114 5.93 3.61 1.64
CA GLY A 114 5.46 2.44 0.90
C GLY A 114 5.42 2.60 -0.63
N VAL A 115 5.92 3.71 -1.17
CA VAL A 115 5.97 3.95 -2.62
C VAL A 115 7.26 3.39 -3.22
N MET A 116 8.37 3.48 -2.48
CA MET A 116 9.68 2.96 -2.90
C MET A 116 9.96 1.61 -2.21
N VAL A 117 10.95 0.87 -2.72
CA VAL A 117 11.46 -0.32 -2.01
C VAL A 117 12.04 0.10 -0.66
N GLU A 118 11.85 -0.76 0.35
CA GLU A 118 12.11 -0.44 1.76
C GLU A 118 13.52 0.10 2.00
N GLU A 119 14.55 -0.48 1.36
CA GLU A 119 15.94 -0.03 1.58
C GLU A 119 16.19 1.37 1.02
N PHE A 120 15.59 1.70 -0.14
CA PHE A 120 15.68 3.03 -0.73
C PHE A 120 14.93 4.05 0.12
N GLU A 121 13.71 3.70 0.52
CA GLU A 121 12.85 4.55 1.34
C GLU A 121 13.52 4.91 2.66
N ASN A 122 13.95 3.90 3.42
CA ASN A 122 14.60 4.09 4.72
C ASN A 122 15.81 5.01 4.60
N ALA A 123 16.66 4.79 3.59
CA ALA A 123 17.80 5.67 3.35
C ALA A 123 17.38 7.10 2.99
N ALA A 124 16.40 7.28 2.10
CA ALA A 124 15.92 8.61 1.70
C ALA A 124 15.30 9.40 2.87
N PHE A 125 14.55 8.74 3.75
CA PHE A 125 13.90 9.37 4.91
C PHE A 125 14.89 9.81 6.01
N MET A 126 16.07 9.19 6.07
CA MET A 126 17.15 9.56 7.00
C MET A 126 17.97 10.77 6.54
N LEU A 127 17.90 11.15 5.26
CA LEU A 127 18.65 12.28 4.72
C LEU A 127 18.04 13.64 5.11
N SER A 128 18.89 14.65 5.19
CA SER A 128 18.52 16.06 5.20
C SER A 128 18.44 16.62 3.77
N PRO A 129 17.61 17.65 3.49
CA PRO A 129 17.56 18.27 2.17
C PRO A 129 18.95 18.71 1.68
N GLY A 130 19.33 18.31 0.46
CA GLY A 130 20.64 18.52 -0.14
C GLY A 130 21.67 17.42 0.15
N GLU A 131 21.44 16.57 1.15
CA GLU A 131 22.36 15.49 1.54
C GLU A 131 22.38 14.35 0.51
N VAL A 132 23.53 13.69 0.39
CA VAL A 132 23.78 12.56 -0.50
C VAL A 132 24.12 11.31 0.32
N SER A 133 23.35 10.25 0.13
CA SER A 133 23.52 8.97 0.82
C SER A 133 24.84 8.28 0.47
N ASP A 134 25.22 7.31 1.30
CA ASP A 134 26.08 6.21 0.85
C ASP A 134 25.35 5.32 -0.16
N PRO A 135 26.07 4.46 -0.94
CA PRO A 135 25.43 3.52 -1.85
C PRO A 135 24.47 2.57 -1.12
N VAL A 136 23.20 2.63 -1.47
CA VAL A 136 22.10 1.84 -0.91
C VAL A 136 21.85 0.62 -1.78
N LYS A 137 21.97 -0.58 -1.22
CA LYS A 137 21.72 -1.83 -1.94
C LYS A 137 20.21 -2.13 -1.96
N THR A 138 19.67 -2.38 -3.14
CA THR A 138 18.30 -2.89 -3.36
C THR A 138 18.33 -4.11 -4.30
N ILE A 139 17.15 -4.67 -4.56
CA ILE A 139 16.95 -5.70 -5.59
C ILE A 139 17.36 -5.22 -7.01
N TYR A 140 17.34 -3.91 -7.27
CA TYR A 140 17.64 -3.36 -8.61
C TYR A 140 19.14 -3.12 -8.83
N GLY A 141 19.92 -2.91 -7.77
CA GLY A 141 21.33 -2.55 -7.86
C GLY A 141 21.76 -1.75 -6.64
N TYR A 142 22.67 -0.81 -6.85
CA TYR A 142 23.10 0.17 -5.86
C TYR A 142 22.60 1.55 -6.25
N HIS A 143 21.96 2.23 -5.31
CA HIS A 143 21.45 3.58 -5.48
C HIS A 143 22.32 4.59 -4.73
N ILE A 144 22.61 5.71 -5.35
CA ILE A 144 23.06 6.91 -4.66
C ILE A 144 21.86 7.84 -4.63
N ILE A 145 21.47 8.32 -3.46
CA ILE A 145 20.25 9.12 -3.27
C ILE A 145 20.67 10.51 -2.83
N LYS A 146 20.12 11.55 -3.45
CA LYS A 146 20.22 12.92 -2.98
C LYS A 146 18.83 13.41 -2.63
N LEU A 147 18.61 13.79 -1.37
CA LEU A 147 17.32 14.36 -0.98
C LEU A 147 17.21 15.79 -1.53
N ALA A 148 16.12 16.10 -2.22
CA ALA A 148 15.86 17.44 -2.73
C ALA A 148 15.01 18.22 -1.74
N GLU A 149 13.84 17.68 -1.38
CA GLU A 149 12.90 18.34 -0.47
C GLU A 149 12.19 17.32 0.41
N LYS A 150 11.78 17.76 1.60
CA LYS A 150 10.92 17.02 2.52
C LYS A 150 9.76 17.93 2.91
N ARG A 151 8.53 17.50 2.63
CA ARG A 151 7.31 18.25 2.95
C ARG A 151 6.37 17.44 3.83
N LYS A 152 5.70 18.13 4.75
CA LYS A 152 4.58 17.57 5.52
C LYS A 152 3.29 17.90 4.79
N ILE A 153 2.46 16.90 4.58
CA ILE A 153 1.12 17.08 4.03
C ILE A 153 0.19 17.42 5.19
N SER A 154 -0.54 18.53 5.09
CA SER A 154 -1.42 18.96 6.16
C SER A 154 -2.60 17.99 6.33
N PHE A 155 -3.25 18.04 7.51
CA PHE A 155 -4.49 17.29 7.71
C PHE A 155 -5.54 17.68 6.67
N ASP A 156 -5.69 18.97 6.37
CA ASP A 156 -6.73 19.45 5.46
C ASP A 156 -6.51 18.93 4.04
N ASP A 157 -5.25 18.94 3.56
CA ASP A 157 -4.88 18.41 2.23
C ASP A 157 -5.05 16.88 2.12
N SER A 158 -5.02 16.16 3.25
CA SER A 158 -5.09 14.70 3.30
C SER A 158 -6.37 14.16 3.95
N LYS A 159 -7.31 15.03 4.31
CA LYS A 159 -8.48 14.73 5.15
C LYS A 159 -9.30 13.56 4.61
N GLU A 160 -9.66 13.61 3.32
CA GLU A 160 -10.49 12.58 2.69
C GLU A 160 -9.78 11.21 2.68
N LYS A 161 -8.49 11.21 2.34
CA LYS A 161 -7.66 10.00 2.35
C LYS A 161 -7.55 9.42 3.76
N ILE A 162 -7.35 10.27 4.78
CA ILE A 162 -7.29 9.84 6.18
C ILE A 162 -8.63 9.28 6.63
N MET A 163 -9.74 9.95 6.32
CA MET A 163 -11.08 9.47 6.65
C MET A 163 -11.33 8.07 6.07
N GLN A 164 -10.96 7.84 4.81
CA GLN A 164 -11.05 6.52 4.17
C GLN A 164 -10.15 5.48 4.85
N MET A 165 -8.91 5.84 5.20
CA MET A 165 -8.01 4.95 5.93
C MET A 165 -8.58 4.55 7.29
N VAL A 166 -9.10 5.52 8.06
CA VAL A 166 -9.74 5.26 9.36
C VAL A 166 -10.98 4.39 9.19
N GLN A 167 -11.79 4.66 8.17
CA GLN A 167 -12.96 3.86 7.83
C GLN A 167 -12.58 2.40 7.52
N ASN A 168 -11.61 2.19 6.63
CA ASN A 168 -11.15 0.86 6.26
C ASN A 168 -10.54 0.10 7.45
N ASN A 169 -9.75 0.78 8.28
CA ASN A 169 -9.15 0.17 9.47
C ASN A 169 -10.20 -0.22 10.50
N ARG A 170 -11.19 0.65 10.76
CA ARG A 170 -12.28 0.37 11.70
C ARG A 170 -13.21 -0.72 11.18
N GLN A 171 -13.48 -0.76 9.87
CA GLN A 171 -14.22 -1.84 9.21
C GLN A 171 -13.51 -3.19 9.38
N LYS A 172 -12.19 -3.25 9.14
CA LYS A 172 -11.37 -4.46 9.37
C LYS A 172 -11.40 -4.90 10.84
N GLU A 173 -11.32 -3.96 11.77
CA GLU A 173 -11.37 -4.27 13.21
C GLU A 173 -12.73 -4.86 13.62
N ILE A 174 -13.84 -4.23 13.21
CA ILE A 174 -15.19 -4.72 13.52
C ILE A 174 -15.43 -6.09 12.89
N PHE A 175 -15.06 -6.26 11.62
CA PHE A 175 -15.18 -7.54 10.92
C PHE A 175 -14.31 -8.62 11.56
N GLY A 176 -13.07 -8.30 11.92
CA GLY A 176 -12.18 -9.23 12.63
C GLY A 176 -12.78 -9.71 13.95
N LYS A 177 -13.33 -8.80 14.77
CA LYS A 177 -14.04 -9.15 16.00
C LYS A 177 -15.27 -10.02 15.75
N LEU A 178 -16.04 -9.72 14.70
CA LEU A 178 -17.21 -10.52 14.31
C LEU A 178 -16.80 -11.96 13.98
N ILE A 179 -15.80 -12.14 13.11
CA ILE A 179 -15.32 -13.46 12.70
C ILE A 179 -14.75 -14.24 13.89
N SER A 180 -13.97 -13.60 14.76
CA SER A 180 -13.46 -14.25 15.98
C SER A 180 -14.60 -14.75 16.87
N GLY A 181 -15.62 -13.92 17.12
CA GLY A 181 -16.78 -14.33 17.91
C GLY A 181 -17.59 -15.46 17.28
N LEU A 182 -17.72 -15.49 15.95
CA LEU A 182 -18.37 -16.60 15.24
C LEU A 182 -17.56 -17.90 15.35
N LYS A 183 -16.23 -17.84 15.25
CA LYS A 183 -15.33 -19.00 15.42
C LYS A 183 -15.36 -19.57 16.84
N GLU A 184 -15.56 -18.74 17.86
CA GLU A 184 -15.74 -19.19 19.24
C GLU A 184 -17.12 -19.85 19.44
N LYS A 185 -18.16 -19.26 18.84
CA LYS A 185 -19.54 -19.76 18.94
C LYS A 185 -19.73 -21.09 18.20
N TYR A 186 -19.08 -21.26 17.06
CA TYR A 186 -19.22 -22.44 16.20
C TYR A 186 -17.89 -23.17 16.11
N THR A 187 -17.84 -24.43 16.53
CA THR A 187 -16.64 -25.27 16.39
C THR A 187 -16.34 -25.50 14.91
N VAL A 188 -15.36 -24.77 14.37
CA VAL A 188 -14.90 -24.95 12.99
C VAL A 188 -13.90 -26.10 12.95
N GLN A 189 -14.23 -27.17 12.23
CA GLN A 189 -13.28 -28.24 11.90
C GLN A 189 -12.75 -28.01 10.48
N VAL A 190 -11.45 -27.73 10.35
CA VAL A 190 -10.79 -27.58 9.04
C VAL A 190 -10.30 -28.96 8.59
N ASN A 191 -10.79 -29.44 7.45
CA ASN A 191 -10.26 -30.66 6.85
C ASN A 191 -9.02 -30.31 6.00
N GLU A 192 -7.84 -30.34 6.62
CA GLU A 192 -6.56 -29.99 5.97
C GLU A 192 -6.20 -30.88 4.77
N LYS A 193 -6.83 -32.05 4.62
CA LYS A 193 -6.58 -32.95 3.48
C LYS A 193 -7.13 -32.43 2.15
N LEU A 194 -8.08 -31.48 2.19
CA LEU A 194 -8.70 -30.88 1.01
C LEU A 194 -8.08 -29.53 0.61
N LEU A 195 -7.11 -29.03 1.37
CA LEU A 195 -6.44 -27.74 1.16
C LEU A 195 -5.11 -27.86 0.38
N LYS A 196 -4.80 -29.04 -0.16
CA LYS A 196 -3.58 -29.32 -0.93
C LYS A 196 -3.83 -29.31 -2.44
#